data_AF-A0A970DFW5-F1
#
_entry.id   AF-A0A970DFW5-F1
#
_cell.length_a   1.000
_cell.length_b   1.000
_cell.length_c   1.000
_cell.angle_alpha   90.00
_cell.angle_beta   90.00
_cell.angle_gamma   90.00
#
_symmetry.space_group_name_H-M   'P 1'
#
loop_
_entity.id
_entity.type
_entity.pdbx_description
1 polymer ?
#
loop_
_entity_poly.entity_id
_entity_poly.type
_entity_poly.pdbx_seq_one_letter_code
_entity_poly.pdbx_strand_id
1 'polypeptide(L)'
;MENVGNRQYGHRMSVKKITFIRSDGQPLKNTKVSVKQTKHGFLFGGVGFYAIPLANNELEGKQKELFEKVIEKFLDIFNYSTLPFYWGRFEPLKGQPDTKRVRKGAEWLISRGCKLKGHPLCWHTVTAPWLLEMSNVDIFTSQINRIRREVSDFAGIIDIWDVINEVVIMPIFDKYDNGITRICKEMGRIRLVREVFHAAKKANPDAILLINDFDVSESYDILVEGCLEAGIPIDVIGIQSHMHKGYWGVEKTLEVIERFSRFKLPIHFTENNILSGHLMPREYVDLNDYVVDDWPTTPDGEERQARELVTHYKTLFAHPAVESITYWDFMDGQWLRAPSGFLRKDGSEKPAYQEIRKLIKEEWWTKPKEYVTDESGAINVTGFVGEYDAECMGKTAAFTLEKMNPDNSFIYI
;
A
#
# COMPACT_ATOMS: atom_id res chain seq x y z
N MET A 1 35.28 9.85 -2.93
CA MET A 1 34.05 10.66 -3.07
C MET A 1 32.88 9.78 -2.67
N GLU A 2 32.65 9.57 -1.36
CA GLU A 2 31.48 8.84 -0.88
C GLU A 2 30.27 9.77 -0.88
N ASN A 3 29.40 9.57 -1.88
CA ASN A 3 27.94 9.64 -1.80
C ASN A 3 27.30 10.77 -0.98
N VAL A 4 27.35 12.00 -1.51
CA VAL A 4 26.48 13.11 -1.06
C VAL A 4 24.98 12.77 -1.25
N GLY A 5 24.63 11.90 -2.21
CA GLY A 5 23.26 11.46 -2.46
C GLY A 5 22.66 10.51 -1.39
N ASN A 6 23.48 9.92 -0.51
CA ASN A 6 23.01 8.89 0.41
C ASN A 6 22.58 9.42 1.80
N ARG A 7 22.78 10.72 2.09
CA ARG A 7 22.33 11.32 3.36
C ARG A 7 20.81 11.51 3.42
N GLN A 8 20.17 11.80 2.28
CA GLN A 8 18.73 12.07 2.21
C GLN A 8 17.89 10.87 2.67
N TYR A 9 18.34 9.64 2.37
CA TYR A 9 17.63 8.41 2.69
C TYR A 9 18.25 7.62 3.85
N GLY A 10 19.06 8.26 4.69
CA GLY A 10 19.73 7.58 5.81
C GLY A 10 18.76 6.84 6.74
N HIS A 11 17.57 7.41 6.98
CA HIS A 11 16.49 6.80 7.78
C HIS A 11 15.80 5.60 7.09
N ARG A 12 16.11 5.34 5.82
CA ARG A 12 15.67 4.16 5.05
C ARG A 12 16.72 3.06 5.02
N MET A 13 17.92 3.35 5.51
CA MET A 13 19.04 2.42 5.54
C MET A 13 19.34 1.98 6.95
N SER A 14 20.01 0.84 7.07
CA SER A 14 20.49 0.30 8.33
C SER A 14 21.85 -0.36 8.14
N VAL A 15 22.53 -0.62 9.25
CA VAL A 15 23.79 -1.36 9.27
C VAL A 15 23.65 -2.56 10.21
N LYS A 16 24.18 -3.71 9.80
CA LYS A 16 24.16 -4.92 10.60
C LYS A 16 25.47 -5.67 10.50
N LYS A 17 25.98 -6.09 11.66
CA LYS A 17 27.13 -7.00 11.73
C LYS A 17 26.65 -8.43 11.56
N ILE A 18 27.24 -9.12 10.59
CA ILE A 18 26.97 -10.52 10.29
C ILE A 18 28.25 -11.31 10.54
N THR A 19 28.15 -12.36 11.33
CA THR A 19 29.28 -13.25 11.63
C THR A 19 29.06 -14.61 10.98
N PHE A 20 30.04 -15.05 10.20
CA PHE A 20 30.06 -16.34 9.52
C PHE A 20 30.89 -17.33 10.32
N ILE A 21 30.27 -18.44 10.70
CA ILE A 21 30.86 -19.45 11.57
C ILE A 21 30.81 -20.80 10.84
N ARG A 22 31.90 -21.56 10.92
CA ARG A 22 32.00 -22.91 10.38
C ARG A 22 31.23 -23.90 11.27
N SER A 23 30.97 -25.10 10.76
CA SER A 23 30.36 -26.19 11.54
C SER A 23 31.12 -26.59 12.81
N ASP A 24 32.42 -26.33 12.88
CA ASP A 24 33.27 -26.57 14.06
C ASP A 24 33.22 -25.43 15.10
N GLY A 25 32.40 -24.40 14.87
CA GLY A 25 32.25 -23.23 15.74
C GLY A 25 33.33 -22.16 15.55
N GLN A 26 34.30 -22.35 14.66
CA GLN A 26 35.34 -21.37 14.41
C GLN A 26 34.88 -20.28 13.43
N PRO A 27 35.34 -19.02 13.58
CA PRO A 27 35.08 -17.97 12.61
C PRO A 27 35.59 -18.31 11.21
N LEU A 28 34.78 -18.02 10.20
CA LEU A 28 35.17 -18.15 8.79
C LEU A 28 35.91 -16.89 8.34
N LYS A 29 37.23 -16.85 8.56
CA LYS A 29 38.09 -15.67 8.34
C LYS A 29 38.50 -15.50 6.88
N ASN A 30 38.81 -14.25 6.48
CA ASN A 30 39.42 -13.91 5.19
C ASN A 30 38.74 -14.57 3.98
N THR A 31 37.42 -14.75 4.06
CA THR A 31 36.62 -15.48 3.09
C THR A 31 35.70 -14.52 2.33
N LYS A 32 35.57 -14.72 1.02
CA LYS A 32 34.69 -13.93 0.18
C LYS A 32 33.22 -14.28 0.44
N VAL A 33 32.39 -13.26 0.57
CA VAL A 33 30.95 -13.37 0.78
C VAL A 33 30.24 -12.42 -0.17
N SER A 34 29.22 -12.91 -0.87
CA SER A 34 28.33 -12.07 -1.67
C SER A 34 27.07 -11.76 -0.88
N VAL A 35 26.63 -10.50 -0.87
CA VAL A 35 25.38 -10.10 -0.22
C VAL A 35 24.50 -9.38 -1.22
N LYS A 36 23.22 -9.77 -1.31
CA LYS A 36 22.22 -9.14 -2.18
C LYS A 36 20.92 -8.91 -1.44
N GLN A 37 20.27 -7.77 -1.68
CA GLN A 37 18.90 -7.55 -1.22
C GLN A 37 17.95 -8.41 -2.06
N THR A 38 16.96 -9.01 -1.41
CA THR A 38 15.92 -9.85 -2.04
C THR A 38 14.55 -9.22 -1.91
N LYS A 39 14.30 -8.44 -0.85
CA LYS A 39 13.04 -7.72 -0.64
C LYS A 39 13.28 -6.35 -0.02
N HIS A 40 12.53 -5.36 -0.50
CA HIS A 40 12.54 -4.03 0.10
C HIS A 40 11.64 -3.97 1.33
N GLY A 41 12.06 -3.28 2.39
CA GLY A 41 11.28 -3.12 3.61
C GLY A 41 10.22 -2.02 3.54
N PHE A 42 10.45 -0.96 2.75
CA PHE A 42 9.43 0.02 2.40
C PHE A 42 8.37 -0.59 1.48
N LEU A 43 7.10 -0.22 1.69
CA LEU A 43 5.96 -0.79 0.99
C LEU A 43 5.64 0.02 -0.27
N PHE A 44 6.19 -0.41 -1.41
CA PHE A 44 5.79 0.09 -2.72
C PHE A 44 4.67 -0.77 -3.27
N GLY A 45 3.49 -0.18 -3.45
CA GLY A 45 2.31 -0.95 -3.79
C GLY A 45 1.41 -0.36 -4.85
N GLY A 46 0.39 -1.14 -5.17
CA GLY A 46 -0.72 -0.73 -6.00
C GLY A 46 -1.92 -1.64 -5.84
N VAL A 47 -2.91 -1.45 -6.70
CA VAL A 47 -4.15 -2.25 -6.69
C VAL A 47 -3.93 -3.58 -7.42
N GLY A 48 -3.97 -4.68 -6.67
CA GLY A 48 -3.72 -6.03 -7.20
C GLY A 48 -4.98 -6.77 -7.68
N PHE A 49 -6.05 -6.07 -8.04
CA PHE A 49 -7.35 -6.70 -8.34
C PHE A 49 -7.27 -7.70 -9.52
N TYR A 50 -6.34 -7.48 -10.47
CA TYR A 50 -6.05 -8.38 -11.58
C TYR A 50 -5.64 -9.80 -11.15
N ALA A 51 -5.01 -9.92 -9.97
CA ALA A 51 -4.55 -11.20 -9.46
C ALA A 51 -5.72 -12.13 -9.11
N ILE A 52 -6.87 -11.59 -8.73
CA ILE A 52 -8.03 -12.40 -8.31
C ILE A 52 -8.56 -13.27 -9.46
N PRO A 53 -9.00 -12.72 -10.61
CA PRO A 53 -9.49 -13.56 -11.71
C PRO A 53 -8.39 -14.46 -12.31
N LEU A 54 -7.13 -14.02 -12.33
CA LEU A 54 -5.99 -14.87 -12.74
C LEU A 54 -5.83 -16.09 -11.83
N ALA A 55 -5.75 -15.88 -10.51
CA ALA A 55 -5.59 -16.96 -9.54
C ALA A 55 -6.78 -17.94 -9.57
N ASN A 56 -7.97 -17.45 -9.92
CA ASN A 56 -9.17 -18.25 -10.02
C ASN A 56 -9.39 -18.92 -11.38
N ASN A 57 -8.49 -18.70 -12.37
CA ASN A 57 -8.62 -19.20 -13.75
C ASN A 57 -9.92 -18.73 -14.44
N GLU A 58 -10.31 -17.48 -14.22
CA GLU A 58 -11.55 -16.88 -14.75
C GLU A 58 -11.36 -16.18 -16.11
N LEU A 59 -10.12 -16.11 -16.59
CA LEU A 59 -9.74 -15.38 -17.81
C LEU A 59 -9.29 -16.33 -18.90
N GLU A 60 -9.57 -15.95 -20.15
CA GLU A 60 -9.19 -16.71 -21.34
C GLU A 60 -8.64 -15.79 -22.45
N GLY A 61 -7.93 -16.40 -23.41
CA GLY A 61 -7.41 -15.73 -24.60
C GLY A 61 -6.64 -14.44 -24.30
N LYS A 62 -6.88 -13.40 -25.12
CA LYS A 62 -6.18 -12.12 -25.04
C LYS A 62 -6.32 -11.40 -23.70
N GLN A 63 -7.44 -11.60 -22.99
CA GLN A 63 -7.64 -10.95 -21.68
C GLN A 63 -6.73 -11.56 -20.62
N LYS A 64 -6.58 -12.90 -20.64
CA LYS A 64 -5.64 -13.60 -19.76
C LYS A 64 -4.21 -13.15 -20.04
N GLU A 65 -3.80 -13.14 -21.30
CA GLU A 65 -2.45 -12.70 -21.72
C GLU A 65 -2.16 -11.27 -21.26
N LEU A 66 -3.14 -10.36 -21.40
CA LEU A 66 -3.01 -8.99 -20.93
C LEU A 66 -2.82 -8.92 -19.40
N PHE A 67 -3.63 -9.64 -18.63
CA PHE A 67 -3.56 -9.60 -17.17
C PHE A 67 -2.28 -10.26 -16.65
N GLU A 68 -1.81 -11.33 -17.29
CA GLU A 68 -0.52 -11.96 -16.98
C GLU A 68 0.63 -10.97 -17.20
N LYS A 69 0.62 -10.25 -18.33
CA LYS A 69 1.60 -9.18 -18.59
C LYS A 69 1.52 -8.05 -17.56
N VAL A 70 0.31 -7.59 -17.23
CA VAL A 70 0.09 -6.53 -16.24
C VAL A 70 0.64 -6.94 -14.88
N ILE A 71 0.37 -8.18 -14.43
CA ILE A 71 0.79 -8.61 -13.10
C ILE A 71 2.29 -8.91 -13.03
N GLU A 72 2.92 -9.36 -14.12
CA GLU A 72 4.37 -9.47 -14.22
C GLU A 72 5.04 -8.10 -14.01
N LYS A 73 4.55 -7.08 -14.71
CA LYS A 73 5.04 -5.69 -14.56
C LYS A 73 4.75 -5.12 -13.18
N PHE A 74 3.60 -5.44 -12.61
CA PHE A 74 3.26 -5.06 -11.23
C PHE A 74 4.28 -5.62 -10.24
N LEU A 75 4.58 -6.91 -10.31
CA LEU A 75 5.50 -7.59 -9.38
C LEU A 75 6.97 -7.24 -9.63
N ASP A 76 7.32 -6.78 -10.83
CA ASP A 76 8.64 -6.24 -11.14
C ASP A 76 8.92 -4.91 -10.40
N ILE A 77 7.91 -4.17 -9.94
CA ILE A 77 8.15 -2.91 -9.18
C ILE A 77 7.57 -2.91 -7.76
N PHE A 78 6.48 -3.64 -7.49
CA PHE A 78 5.75 -3.58 -6.23
C PHE A 78 5.90 -4.85 -5.37
N ASN A 79 6.06 -4.63 -4.06
CA ASN A 79 6.11 -5.66 -3.02
C ASN A 79 4.89 -5.61 -2.09
N TYR A 80 3.91 -4.75 -2.39
CA TYR A 80 2.73 -4.50 -1.60
C TYR A 80 1.49 -4.39 -2.49
N SER A 81 0.35 -4.93 -2.06
CA SER A 81 -0.85 -4.97 -2.88
C SER A 81 -2.12 -4.73 -2.07
N THR A 82 -3.01 -3.89 -2.61
CA THR A 82 -4.35 -3.67 -2.06
C THR A 82 -5.36 -4.59 -2.75
N LEU A 83 -6.20 -5.26 -1.96
CA LEU A 83 -7.28 -6.14 -2.40
C LEU A 83 -8.67 -5.57 -2.03
N PRO A 84 -9.71 -5.84 -2.85
CA PRO A 84 -10.99 -5.16 -2.75
C PRO A 84 -11.92 -5.86 -1.76
N PHE A 85 -12.44 -5.08 -0.81
CA PHE A 85 -13.46 -5.45 0.17
C PHE A 85 -14.63 -4.47 0.12
N TYR A 86 -14.90 -3.86 -1.04
CA TYR A 86 -16.09 -3.01 -1.22
C TYR A 86 -17.36 -3.81 -0.95
N TRP A 87 -18.10 -3.48 0.12
CA TRP A 87 -19.11 -4.38 0.69
C TRP A 87 -20.13 -4.88 -0.35
N GLY A 88 -20.69 -4.01 -1.17
CA GLY A 88 -21.70 -4.39 -2.17
C GLY A 88 -21.16 -5.25 -3.32
N ARG A 89 -19.84 -5.26 -3.56
CA ARG A 89 -19.20 -6.15 -4.53
C ARG A 89 -18.67 -7.43 -3.89
N PHE A 90 -18.20 -7.33 -2.65
CA PHE A 90 -17.67 -8.45 -1.89
C PHE A 90 -18.78 -9.35 -1.34
N GLU A 91 -19.91 -8.79 -0.93
CA GLU A 91 -21.08 -9.52 -0.42
C GLU A 91 -22.36 -8.98 -1.08
N PRO A 92 -22.55 -9.22 -2.40
CA PRO A 92 -23.70 -8.71 -3.13
C PRO A 92 -25.02 -9.26 -2.60
N LEU A 93 -25.00 -10.48 -2.07
CA LEU A 93 -26.12 -11.12 -1.39
C LEU A 93 -25.78 -11.32 0.09
N LYS A 94 -26.70 -10.96 0.98
CA LYS A 94 -26.52 -11.06 2.44
C LYS A 94 -26.11 -12.48 2.84
N GLY A 95 -25.01 -12.61 3.56
CA GLY A 95 -24.48 -13.89 4.03
C GLY A 95 -23.71 -14.70 2.99
N GLN A 96 -23.47 -14.15 1.79
CA GLN A 96 -22.74 -14.82 0.71
C GLN A 96 -21.54 -13.97 0.25
N PRO A 97 -20.49 -13.81 1.09
CA PRO A 97 -19.30 -13.07 0.71
C PRO A 97 -18.42 -13.85 -0.29
N ASP A 98 -17.70 -13.12 -1.14
CA ASP A 98 -16.74 -13.60 -2.14
C ASP A 98 -15.39 -14.03 -1.51
N THR A 99 -15.42 -14.42 -0.23
CA THR A 99 -14.24 -14.72 0.60
C THR A 99 -13.32 -15.73 -0.07
N LYS A 100 -13.86 -16.83 -0.64
CA LYS A 100 -13.06 -17.89 -1.25
C LYS A 100 -12.25 -17.38 -2.45
N ARG A 101 -12.89 -16.60 -3.33
CA ARG A 101 -12.30 -16.09 -4.55
C ARG A 101 -11.19 -15.08 -4.24
N VAL A 102 -11.47 -14.13 -3.34
CA VAL A 102 -10.49 -13.11 -2.91
C VAL A 102 -9.33 -13.74 -2.15
N ARG A 103 -9.58 -14.73 -1.27
CA ARG A 103 -8.53 -15.45 -0.54
C ARG A 103 -7.56 -16.16 -1.49
N LYS A 104 -8.07 -16.82 -2.54
CA LYS A 104 -7.21 -17.47 -3.54
C LYS A 104 -6.28 -16.46 -4.24
N GLY A 105 -6.81 -15.27 -4.57
CA GLY A 105 -6.01 -14.17 -5.11
C GLY A 105 -4.95 -13.65 -4.11
N ALA A 106 -5.31 -13.55 -2.84
CA ALA A 106 -4.41 -13.14 -1.76
C ALA A 106 -3.25 -14.13 -1.59
N GLU A 107 -3.54 -15.43 -1.46
CA GLU A 107 -2.53 -16.48 -1.33
C GLU A 107 -1.60 -16.52 -2.57
N TRP A 108 -2.14 -16.30 -3.77
CA TRP A 108 -1.36 -16.23 -5.00
C TRP A 108 -0.37 -15.05 -5.00
N LEU A 109 -0.77 -13.88 -4.51
CA LEU A 109 0.11 -12.72 -4.36
C LEU A 109 1.17 -12.92 -3.26
N ILE A 110 0.80 -13.51 -2.11
CA ILE A 110 1.76 -13.84 -1.03
C ILE A 110 2.84 -14.78 -1.53
N SER A 111 2.48 -15.81 -2.31
CA SER A 111 3.45 -16.74 -2.91
C SER A 111 4.45 -16.06 -3.85
N ARG A 112 4.17 -14.82 -4.27
CA ARG A 112 5.02 -13.97 -5.11
C ARG A 112 5.68 -12.83 -4.34
N GLY A 113 5.68 -12.91 -3.01
CA GLY A 113 6.41 -11.99 -2.14
C GLY A 113 5.67 -10.71 -1.77
N CYS A 114 4.38 -10.55 -2.15
CA CYS A 114 3.62 -9.38 -1.76
C CYS A 114 3.16 -9.43 -0.31
N LYS A 115 3.30 -8.30 0.39
CA LYS A 115 2.45 -7.97 1.55
C LYS A 115 1.09 -7.48 1.06
N LEU A 116 0.05 -7.65 1.85
CA LEU A 116 -1.32 -7.35 1.43
C LEU A 116 -2.02 -6.35 2.35
N LYS A 117 -2.93 -5.56 1.75
CA LYS A 117 -3.89 -4.68 2.43
C LYS A 117 -5.31 -5.01 1.99
N GLY A 118 -6.25 -5.05 2.92
CA GLY A 118 -7.68 -5.10 2.60
C GLY A 118 -8.29 -3.70 2.60
N HIS A 119 -9.04 -3.37 1.55
CA HIS A 119 -9.64 -2.05 1.37
C HIS A 119 -11.10 -2.11 0.85
N PRO A 120 -12.08 -1.51 1.53
CA PRO A 120 -12.11 -1.18 2.96
C PRO A 120 -13.17 -2.00 3.73
N LEU A 121 -13.05 -2.06 5.06
CA LEU A 121 -13.99 -2.80 5.91
C LEU A 121 -15.27 -2.00 6.21
N CYS A 122 -15.24 -0.67 6.24
CA CYS A 122 -16.41 0.17 6.46
C CYS A 122 -16.33 1.42 5.58
N TRP A 123 -17.29 1.59 4.66
CA TRP A 123 -17.31 2.71 3.73
C TRP A 123 -18.73 2.97 3.27
N HIS A 124 -19.07 4.24 3.05
CA HIS A 124 -20.40 4.66 2.61
C HIS A 124 -20.62 4.51 1.10
N THR A 125 -19.54 4.33 0.34
CA THR A 125 -19.60 4.11 -1.09
C THR A 125 -19.47 2.62 -1.42
N VAL A 126 -20.16 2.16 -2.49
CA VAL A 126 -20.23 0.73 -2.88
C VAL A 126 -20.70 -0.15 -1.71
N THR A 127 -21.64 0.34 -0.89
CA THR A 127 -22.26 -0.43 0.19
C THR A 127 -23.18 -1.51 -0.35
N ALA A 128 -23.42 -2.56 0.44
CA ALA A 128 -24.36 -3.60 0.07
C ALA A 128 -25.82 -3.07 0.04
N PRO A 129 -26.54 -3.16 -1.09
CA PRO A 129 -27.88 -2.57 -1.21
C PRO A 129 -28.91 -3.12 -0.21
N TRP A 130 -28.78 -4.39 0.17
CA TRP A 130 -29.66 -5.06 1.14
C TRP A 130 -29.60 -4.46 2.55
N LEU A 131 -28.64 -3.58 2.85
CA LEU A 131 -28.61 -2.82 4.10
C LEU A 131 -29.74 -1.79 4.20
N LEU A 132 -30.25 -1.29 3.07
CA LEU A 132 -31.25 -0.22 3.05
C LEU A 132 -32.61 -0.66 3.60
N GLU A 133 -32.89 -1.96 3.56
CA GLU A 133 -34.09 -2.62 4.08
C GLU A 133 -34.04 -2.81 5.61
N MET A 134 -32.89 -2.54 6.23
CA MET A 134 -32.63 -2.83 7.63
C MET A 134 -32.74 -1.57 8.51
N SER A 135 -33.01 -1.77 9.80
CA SER A 135 -32.92 -0.70 10.79
C SER A 135 -31.46 -0.28 11.00
N ASN A 136 -31.21 0.95 11.48
CA ASN A 136 -29.85 1.41 11.78
C ASN A 136 -29.13 0.49 12.79
N VAL A 137 -29.85 -0.06 13.77
CA VAL A 137 -29.32 -1.03 14.74
C VAL A 137 -28.86 -2.31 14.05
N ASP A 138 -29.65 -2.83 13.11
CA ASP A 138 -29.30 -4.06 12.38
C ASP A 138 -28.18 -3.82 11.36
N ILE A 139 -28.12 -2.64 10.73
CA ILE A 139 -27.02 -2.23 9.85
C ILE A 139 -25.71 -2.19 10.65
N PHE A 140 -25.71 -1.51 11.80
CA PHE A 140 -24.55 -1.43 12.67
C PHE A 140 -24.11 -2.84 13.12
N THR A 141 -25.04 -3.67 13.56
CA THR A 141 -24.75 -5.06 13.95
C THR A 141 -24.15 -5.86 12.79
N SER A 142 -24.69 -5.71 11.57
CA SER A 142 -24.15 -6.36 10.38
C SER A 142 -22.75 -5.87 10.02
N GLN A 143 -22.48 -4.57 10.16
CA GLN A 143 -21.17 -3.98 9.91
C GLN A 143 -20.11 -4.53 10.88
N ILE A 144 -20.44 -4.67 12.17
CA ILE A 144 -19.54 -5.26 13.17
C ILE A 144 -19.31 -6.75 12.92
N ASN A 145 -20.37 -7.51 12.58
CA ASN A 145 -20.24 -8.93 12.26
C ASN A 145 -19.41 -9.16 10.99
N ARG A 146 -19.60 -8.31 9.97
CA ARG A 146 -18.79 -8.30 8.76
C ARG A 146 -17.31 -8.10 9.06
N ILE A 147 -16.97 -7.06 9.84
CA ILE A 147 -15.58 -6.78 10.22
C ILE A 147 -14.96 -7.99 10.91
N ARG A 148 -15.67 -8.57 11.90
CA ARG A 148 -15.17 -9.74 12.61
C ARG A 148 -14.93 -10.92 11.68
N ARG A 149 -15.88 -11.21 10.78
CA ARG A 149 -15.77 -12.27 9.78
C ARG A 149 -14.56 -12.05 8.88
N GLU A 150 -14.47 -10.90 8.21
CA GLU A 150 -13.43 -10.63 7.21
C GLU A 150 -12.03 -10.55 7.83
N VAL A 151 -11.88 -9.89 8.99
CA VAL A 151 -10.59 -9.82 9.68
C VAL A 151 -10.15 -11.20 10.20
N SER A 152 -11.09 -12.01 10.72
CA SER A 152 -10.75 -13.37 11.20
C SER A 152 -10.44 -14.32 10.04
N ASP A 153 -11.26 -14.30 8.99
CA ASP A 153 -11.11 -15.18 7.84
C ASP A 153 -9.78 -14.94 7.13
N PHE A 154 -9.25 -13.71 7.14
CA PHE A 154 -8.00 -13.35 6.45
C PHE A 154 -6.79 -13.16 7.39
N ALA A 155 -6.92 -13.43 8.69
CA ALA A 155 -5.79 -13.32 9.63
C ALA A 155 -4.59 -14.16 9.19
N GLY A 156 -3.38 -13.57 9.21
CA GLY A 156 -2.14 -14.18 8.73
C GLY A 156 -1.97 -14.19 7.19
N ILE A 157 -2.95 -13.69 6.45
CA ILE A 157 -2.89 -13.48 4.99
C ILE A 157 -2.97 -11.97 4.69
N ILE A 158 -3.96 -11.30 5.27
CA ILE A 158 -4.14 -9.85 5.19
C ILE A 158 -4.24 -9.33 6.62
N ASP A 159 -3.16 -8.72 7.09
CA ASP A 159 -3.07 -8.14 8.44
C ASP A 159 -3.06 -6.61 8.42
N ILE A 160 -3.13 -5.99 7.24
CA ILE A 160 -3.22 -4.53 7.09
C ILE A 160 -4.59 -4.18 6.54
N TRP A 161 -5.32 -3.30 7.22
CA TRP A 161 -6.72 -3.01 6.87
C TRP A 161 -7.02 -1.51 6.88
N ASP A 162 -7.61 -1.02 5.79
CA ASP A 162 -8.42 0.20 5.85
C ASP A 162 -9.72 -0.15 6.58
N VAL A 163 -9.75 0.11 7.89
CA VAL A 163 -10.88 -0.26 8.74
C VAL A 163 -12.10 0.57 8.39
N ILE A 164 -11.88 1.86 8.15
CA ILE A 164 -12.93 2.79 7.75
C ILE A 164 -12.38 3.80 6.75
N ASN A 165 -13.18 4.12 5.74
CA ASN A 165 -12.79 4.96 4.62
C ASN A 165 -13.67 6.22 4.54
N GLU A 166 -13.06 7.38 4.29
CA GLU A 166 -13.72 8.65 3.96
C GLU A 166 -14.72 9.13 5.02
N VAL A 167 -14.30 9.08 6.28
CA VAL A 167 -15.15 9.36 7.44
C VAL A 167 -15.51 10.83 7.53
N VAL A 168 -14.67 11.73 7.03
CA VAL A 168 -14.92 13.18 7.11
C VAL A 168 -16.24 13.51 6.43
N ILE A 169 -16.48 13.03 5.22
CA ILE A 169 -17.73 13.30 4.49
C ILE A 169 -18.85 12.30 4.81
N MET A 170 -18.54 11.15 5.42
CA MET A 170 -19.49 10.05 5.63
C MET A 170 -20.87 10.43 6.18
N PRO A 171 -21.04 11.24 7.25
CA PRO A 171 -22.37 11.56 7.76
C PRO A 171 -23.09 12.65 6.95
N ILE A 172 -22.44 13.28 5.98
CA ILE A 172 -23.04 14.31 5.11
C ILE A 172 -23.08 13.88 3.63
N PHE A 173 -22.67 12.65 3.33
CA PHE A 173 -22.75 12.10 1.99
C PHE A 173 -24.21 12.07 1.49
N ASP A 174 -24.44 12.62 0.32
CA ASP A 174 -25.76 12.90 -0.24
C ASP A 174 -25.96 12.41 -1.69
N LYS A 175 -24.95 11.75 -2.28
CA LYS A 175 -25.02 11.26 -3.67
C LYS A 175 -26.06 10.15 -3.85
N TYR A 176 -26.23 9.30 -2.84
CA TYR A 176 -27.30 8.30 -2.77
C TYR A 176 -27.48 7.79 -1.34
N ASP A 177 -28.65 7.24 -1.06
CA ASP A 177 -28.94 6.63 0.23
C ASP A 177 -28.16 5.33 0.43
N ASN A 178 -27.54 5.18 1.58
CA ASN A 178 -26.72 4.03 1.93
C ASN A 178 -26.73 3.78 3.44
N GLY A 179 -26.56 2.52 3.84
CA GLY A 179 -26.70 2.14 5.25
C GLY A 179 -25.64 2.76 6.17
N ILE A 180 -24.40 2.92 5.69
CA ILE A 180 -23.28 3.41 6.50
C ILE A 180 -23.42 4.89 6.84
N THR A 181 -23.88 5.71 5.89
CA THR A 181 -24.19 7.12 6.13
C THR A 181 -25.29 7.26 7.18
N ARG A 182 -26.34 6.43 7.14
CA ARG A 182 -27.43 6.45 8.13
C ARG A 182 -26.91 6.20 9.55
N ILE A 183 -26.12 5.14 9.75
CA ILE A 183 -25.56 4.84 11.08
C ILE A 183 -24.53 5.87 11.52
N CYS A 184 -23.74 6.45 10.60
CA CYS A 184 -22.78 7.50 10.93
C CYS A 184 -23.47 8.80 11.35
N LYS A 185 -24.58 9.18 10.70
CA LYS A 185 -25.44 10.31 11.08
C LYS A 185 -25.98 10.15 12.50
N GLU A 186 -26.47 8.96 12.85
CA GLU A 186 -27.05 8.68 14.17
C GLU A 186 -25.99 8.58 15.28
N MET A 187 -24.90 7.85 15.02
CA MET A 187 -23.89 7.55 16.05
C MET A 187 -22.84 8.65 16.21
N GLY A 188 -22.61 9.44 15.16
CA GLY A 188 -21.46 10.34 15.02
C GLY A 188 -20.17 9.61 14.62
N ARG A 189 -19.24 10.35 14.00
CA ARG A 189 -17.98 9.83 13.45
C ARG A 189 -17.14 9.07 14.50
N ILE A 190 -16.81 9.71 15.62
CA ILE A 190 -15.92 9.13 16.65
C ILE A 190 -16.47 7.82 17.23
N ARG A 191 -17.78 7.76 17.49
CA ARG A 191 -18.40 6.53 18.01
C ARG A 191 -18.35 5.42 16.98
N LEU A 192 -18.71 5.69 15.72
CA LEU A 192 -18.64 4.68 14.67
C LEU A 192 -17.21 4.16 14.48
N VAL A 193 -16.23 5.07 14.35
CA VAL A 193 -14.80 4.72 14.20
C VAL A 193 -14.35 3.82 15.35
N ARG A 194 -14.65 4.19 16.60
CA ARG A 194 -14.27 3.39 17.78
C ARG A 194 -14.81 1.96 17.71
N GLU A 195 -16.08 1.79 17.36
CA GLU A 195 -16.72 0.47 17.33
C GLU A 195 -16.14 -0.42 16.24
N VAL A 196 -15.89 0.12 15.04
CA VAL A 196 -15.32 -0.66 13.93
C VAL A 196 -13.85 -1.03 14.16
N PHE A 197 -13.05 -0.12 14.75
CA PHE A 197 -11.65 -0.40 15.11
C PHE A 197 -11.55 -1.42 16.24
N HIS A 198 -12.36 -1.31 17.29
CA HIS A 198 -12.39 -2.33 18.35
C HIS A 198 -12.85 -3.69 17.84
N ALA A 199 -13.80 -3.73 16.90
CA ALA A 199 -14.21 -4.98 16.26
C ALA A 199 -13.07 -5.62 15.46
N ALA A 200 -12.33 -4.82 14.67
CA ALA A 200 -11.18 -5.29 13.91
C ALA A 200 -10.05 -5.78 14.83
N LYS A 201 -9.64 -4.98 15.82
CA LYS A 201 -8.56 -5.34 16.76
C LYS A 201 -8.89 -6.56 17.60
N LYS A 202 -10.16 -6.75 17.97
CA LYS A 202 -10.61 -7.96 18.69
C LYS A 202 -10.56 -9.20 17.80
N ALA A 203 -10.83 -9.07 16.50
CA ALA A 203 -10.80 -10.18 15.55
C ALA A 203 -9.36 -10.59 15.20
N ASN A 204 -8.44 -9.64 15.09
CA ASN A 204 -7.02 -9.90 14.92
C ASN A 204 -6.20 -8.86 15.72
N PRO A 205 -5.68 -9.22 16.92
CA PRO A 205 -4.88 -8.33 17.75
C PRO A 205 -3.58 -7.86 17.08
N ASP A 206 -3.04 -8.64 16.15
CA ASP A 206 -1.78 -8.37 15.46
C ASP A 206 -1.97 -7.54 14.17
N ALA A 207 -3.22 -7.24 13.79
CA ALA A 207 -3.50 -6.42 12.62
C ALA A 207 -3.03 -4.97 12.80
N ILE A 208 -2.57 -4.39 11.69
CA ILE A 208 -2.26 -2.97 11.50
C ILE A 208 -3.50 -2.29 10.92
N LEU A 209 -4.07 -1.35 11.69
CA LEU A 209 -5.35 -0.73 11.40
C LEU A 209 -5.18 0.72 10.91
N LEU A 210 -5.71 0.98 9.70
CA LEU A 210 -5.70 2.29 9.04
C LEU A 210 -7.06 2.97 9.16
N ILE A 211 -7.02 4.28 9.40
CA ILE A 211 -8.06 5.22 8.99
C ILE A 211 -7.63 5.84 7.67
N ASN A 212 -8.51 5.90 6.66
CA ASN A 212 -8.14 6.33 5.30
C ASN A 212 -9.11 7.41 4.79
N ASP A 213 -8.60 8.50 4.19
CA ASP A 213 -9.44 9.58 3.68
C ASP A 213 -8.75 10.34 2.52
N PHE A 214 -9.56 10.93 1.63
CA PHE A 214 -9.09 11.90 0.62
C PHE A 214 -9.19 13.34 1.11
N ASP A 215 -10.00 13.62 2.13
CA ASP A 215 -10.02 14.92 2.76
C ASP A 215 -8.72 15.07 3.57
N VAL A 216 -7.83 15.92 3.09
CA VAL A 216 -6.55 16.23 3.74
C VAL A 216 -6.58 17.56 4.48
N SER A 217 -7.76 18.15 4.69
CA SER A 217 -7.96 19.42 5.38
C SER A 217 -7.81 19.30 6.90
N GLU A 218 -8.02 20.41 7.61
CA GLU A 218 -8.12 20.42 9.08
C GLU A 218 -9.24 19.52 9.61
N SER A 219 -10.28 19.25 8.81
CA SER A 219 -11.37 18.36 9.22
C SER A 219 -10.90 16.94 9.50
N TYR A 220 -9.97 16.42 8.69
CA TYR A 220 -9.40 15.10 8.91
C TYR A 220 -8.40 15.08 10.06
N ASP A 221 -7.61 16.14 10.19
CA ASP A 221 -6.70 16.34 11.32
C ASP A 221 -7.46 16.34 12.66
N ILE A 222 -8.54 17.11 12.77
CA ILE A 222 -9.43 17.13 13.95
C ILE A 222 -10.05 15.76 14.21
N LEU A 223 -10.46 15.05 13.14
CA LEU A 223 -11.03 13.71 13.28
C LEU A 223 -10.01 12.72 13.86
N VAL A 224 -8.79 12.69 13.32
CA VAL A 224 -7.71 11.82 13.80
C VAL A 224 -7.37 12.16 15.25
N GLU A 225 -7.20 13.44 15.58
CA GLU A 225 -6.95 13.89 16.94
C GLU A 225 -8.04 13.39 17.92
N GLY A 226 -9.31 13.63 17.60
CA GLY A 226 -10.43 13.18 18.43
C GLY A 226 -10.53 11.65 18.55
N CYS A 227 -10.08 10.90 17.55
CA CYS A 227 -10.01 9.44 17.62
C CYS A 227 -8.91 8.96 18.57
N LEU A 228 -7.73 9.57 18.51
CA LEU A 228 -6.60 9.24 19.37
C LEU A 228 -6.87 9.63 20.83
N GLU A 229 -7.45 10.80 21.08
CA GLU A 229 -7.89 11.23 22.42
C GLU A 229 -8.96 10.30 23.01
N ALA A 230 -9.82 9.74 22.16
CA ALA A 230 -10.81 8.74 22.56
C ALA A 230 -10.23 7.33 22.78
N GLY A 231 -8.92 7.15 22.63
CA GLY A 231 -8.21 5.88 22.85
C GLY A 231 -8.46 4.84 21.75
N ILE A 232 -8.86 5.25 20.55
CA ILE A 232 -9.10 4.34 19.43
C ILE A 232 -7.75 3.81 18.91
N PRO A 233 -7.59 2.47 18.70
CA PRO A 233 -6.33 1.87 18.31
C PRO A 233 -6.05 2.05 16.80
N ILE A 234 -5.72 3.27 16.40
CA ILE A 234 -5.27 3.60 15.04
C ILE A 234 -3.76 3.39 14.97
N ASP A 235 -3.32 2.49 14.09
CA ASP A 235 -1.89 2.22 13.91
C ASP A 235 -1.28 3.12 12.84
N VAL A 236 -2.06 3.49 11.81
CA VAL A 236 -1.56 4.20 10.61
C VAL A 236 -2.60 5.18 10.06
N ILE A 237 -2.13 6.31 9.55
CA ILE A 237 -2.96 7.31 8.85
C ILE A 237 -2.82 7.11 7.34
N GLY A 238 -3.93 6.81 6.67
CA GLY A 238 -4.03 6.71 5.22
C GLY A 238 -4.39 8.04 4.56
N ILE A 239 -3.68 8.37 3.48
CA ILE A 239 -3.86 9.58 2.68
C ILE A 239 -4.12 9.20 1.22
N GLN A 240 -5.31 9.53 0.72
CA GLN A 240 -5.64 9.47 -0.70
C GLN A 240 -5.36 10.84 -1.34
N SER A 241 -4.54 10.86 -2.39
CA SER A 241 -4.18 12.11 -3.07
C SER A 241 -4.93 12.35 -4.38
N HIS A 242 -5.28 11.27 -5.08
CA HIS A 242 -6.13 11.27 -6.27
C HIS A 242 -5.99 12.53 -7.16
N MET A 243 -4.79 12.75 -7.72
CA MET A 243 -4.39 14.00 -8.37
C MET A 243 -4.93 14.16 -9.80
N HIS A 244 -6.23 13.86 -10.01
CA HIS A 244 -6.93 13.99 -11.29
C HIS A 244 -7.00 15.42 -11.82
N LYS A 245 -7.01 16.39 -10.89
CA LYS A 245 -7.02 17.83 -11.17
C LYS A 245 -5.61 18.43 -11.37
N GLY A 246 -4.59 17.57 -11.38
CA GLY A 246 -3.18 17.94 -11.52
C GLY A 246 -2.35 17.61 -10.29
N TYR A 247 -1.05 17.45 -10.51
CA TYR A 247 -0.07 17.16 -9.47
C TYR A 247 -0.07 18.23 -8.36
N TRP A 248 -0.02 17.79 -7.10
CA TRP A 248 -0.01 18.64 -5.93
C TRP A 248 1.23 19.54 -5.82
N GLY A 249 2.35 19.16 -6.42
CA GLY A 249 3.63 19.80 -6.16
C GLY A 249 4.26 19.32 -4.85
N VAL A 250 5.53 19.69 -4.65
CA VAL A 250 6.30 19.27 -3.47
C VAL A 250 5.78 19.97 -2.22
N GLU A 251 5.47 21.27 -2.32
CA GLU A 251 5.06 22.11 -1.21
C GLU A 251 3.77 21.59 -0.56
N LYS A 252 2.73 21.32 -1.38
CA LYS A 252 1.46 20.80 -0.87
C LYS A 252 1.61 19.40 -0.30
N THR A 253 2.41 18.55 -0.95
CA THR A 253 2.67 17.18 -0.47
C THR A 253 3.34 17.21 0.90
N LEU A 254 4.35 18.06 1.10
CA LEU A 254 5.01 18.23 2.39
C LEU A 254 4.08 18.87 3.43
N GLU A 255 3.27 19.86 3.07
CA GLU A 255 2.26 20.46 3.98
C GLU A 255 1.32 19.38 4.55
N VAL A 256 0.82 18.49 3.68
CA VAL A 256 -0.06 17.38 4.10
C VAL A 256 0.70 16.41 5.00
N ILE A 257 1.91 16.00 4.63
CA ILE A 257 2.71 15.10 5.46
C ILE A 257 2.96 15.69 6.85
N GLU A 258 3.37 16.96 6.94
CA GLU A 258 3.68 17.62 8.21
C GLU A 258 2.45 17.79 9.11
N ARG A 259 1.27 18.03 8.51
CA ARG A 259 0.01 18.08 9.26
C ARG A 259 -0.22 16.78 10.03
N PHE A 260 -0.06 15.63 9.36
CA PHE A 260 -0.35 14.32 9.95
C PHE A 260 0.84 13.70 10.69
N SER A 261 2.08 14.12 10.41
CA SER A 261 3.29 13.61 11.08
C SER A 261 3.29 13.94 12.58
N ARG A 262 2.60 15.02 12.99
CA ARG A 262 2.44 15.45 14.38
C ARG A 262 1.84 14.36 15.29
N PHE A 263 1.02 13.48 14.73
CA PHE A 263 0.39 12.36 15.47
C PHE A 263 1.37 11.23 15.79
N LYS A 264 2.58 11.25 15.23
CA LYS A 264 3.63 10.23 15.42
C LYS A 264 3.20 8.81 15.05
N LEU A 265 2.19 8.69 14.19
CA LEU A 265 1.82 7.45 13.52
C LEU A 265 2.46 7.42 12.12
N PRO A 266 2.80 6.23 11.59
CA PRO A 266 3.14 6.08 10.19
C PRO A 266 2.06 6.62 9.26
N ILE A 267 2.49 7.19 8.14
CA ILE A 267 1.63 7.69 7.07
C ILE A 267 1.76 6.76 5.88
N HIS A 268 0.63 6.27 5.38
CA HIS A 268 0.55 5.57 4.12
C HIS A 268 -0.12 6.47 3.09
N PHE A 269 0.59 6.78 1.99
CA PHE A 269 -0.06 7.35 0.81
C PHE A 269 -0.75 6.21 0.08
N THR A 270 -2.02 5.99 0.43
CA THR A 270 -2.79 4.79 0.10
C THR A 270 -3.34 4.78 -1.31
N GLU A 271 -3.61 5.95 -1.89
CA GLU A 271 -4.25 6.07 -3.21
C GLU A 271 -3.69 7.28 -3.97
N ASN A 272 -2.79 7.00 -4.91
CA ASN A 272 -2.13 8.01 -5.74
C ASN A 272 -2.44 7.76 -7.21
N ASN A 273 -2.74 8.83 -7.95
CA ASN A 273 -2.93 8.80 -9.40
C ASN A 273 -2.52 10.15 -9.99
N ILE A 274 -1.70 10.14 -11.04
CA ILE A 274 -1.38 11.32 -11.84
C ILE A 274 -1.76 11.00 -13.29
N LEU A 275 -2.47 11.91 -13.96
CA LEU A 275 -3.00 11.65 -15.29
C LEU A 275 -1.97 11.91 -16.39
N SER A 276 -1.92 11.02 -17.37
CA SER A 276 -1.21 11.21 -18.63
C SER A 276 -2.09 11.70 -19.78
N GLY A 277 -3.33 12.10 -19.48
CA GLY A 277 -4.26 12.75 -20.42
C GLY A 277 -4.49 14.22 -20.08
N HIS A 278 -5.62 14.79 -20.51
CA HIS A 278 -6.06 16.09 -20.00
C HIS A 278 -6.41 15.99 -18.51
N LEU A 279 -6.21 17.08 -17.77
CA LEU A 279 -6.56 17.15 -16.36
C LEU A 279 -8.05 17.39 -16.20
N MET A 280 -8.62 16.88 -15.10
CA MET A 280 -9.98 17.18 -14.72
C MET A 280 -10.11 18.68 -14.41
N PRO A 281 -11.16 19.38 -14.92
CA PRO A 281 -11.41 20.78 -14.59
C PRO A 281 -11.62 20.97 -13.08
N ARG A 282 -11.17 22.11 -12.54
CA ARG A 282 -11.12 22.34 -11.08
C ARG A 282 -12.50 22.55 -10.45
N GLU A 283 -13.49 22.92 -11.24
CA GLU A 283 -14.88 23.12 -10.85
C GLU A 283 -15.59 21.83 -10.41
N TYR A 284 -15.09 20.65 -10.81
CA TYR A 284 -15.58 19.37 -10.31
C TYR A 284 -15.06 19.14 -8.88
N VAL A 285 -16.00 19.20 -7.93
CA VAL A 285 -15.71 18.98 -6.51
C VAL A 285 -15.55 17.49 -6.24
N ASP A 286 -16.54 16.68 -6.59
CA ASP A 286 -16.47 15.22 -6.56
C ASP A 286 -15.90 14.71 -7.89
N LEU A 287 -14.86 13.89 -7.82
CA LEU A 287 -14.22 13.32 -9.00
C LEU A 287 -15.15 12.37 -9.78
N ASN A 288 -16.12 11.76 -9.11
CA ASN A 288 -17.12 10.88 -9.74
C ASN A 288 -18.11 11.64 -10.63
N ASP A 289 -18.27 12.95 -10.43
CA ASP A 289 -19.17 13.77 -11.25
C ASP A 289 -18.56 14.06 -12.65
N TYR A 290 -17.25 13.88 -12.80
CA TYR A 290 -16.58 14.06 -14.09
C TYR A 290 -16.64 12.77 -14.92
N VAL A 291 -17.64 12.70 -15.79
CA VAL A 291 -17.83 11.58 -16.73
C VAL A 291 -17.52 12.04 -18.14
N VAL A 292 -16.58 11.36 -18.79
CA VAL A 292 -16.22 11.58 -20.20
C VAL A 292 -16.33 10.27 -20.98
N ASP A 293 -16.71 10.39 -22.25
CA ASP A 293 -16.87 9.22 -23.13
C ASP A 293 -15.55 8.52 -23.39
N ASP A 294 -14.49 9.30 -23.64
CA ASP A 294 -13.12 8.83 -23.77
C ASP A 294 -12.14 9.81 -23.09
N TRP A 295 -11.14 9.24 -22.43
CA TRP A 295 -10.08 9.96 -21.72
C TRP A 295 -8.72 9.40 -22.14
N PRO A 296 -8.21 9.83 -23.31
CA PRO A 296 -6.99 9.26 -23.86
C PRO A 296 -5.74 9.76 -23.12
N THR A 297 -4.74 8.88 -23.04
CA THR A 297 -3.36 9.27 -22.76
C THR A 297 -2.77 10.01 -23.97
N THR A 298 -1.84 10.93 -23.75
CA THR A 298 -1.11 11.62 -24.83
C THR A 298 0.40 11.54 -24.61
N PRO A 299 1.24 11.58 -25.66
CA PRO A 299 2.70 11.54 -25.50
C PRO A 299 3.23 12.59 -24.51
N ASP A 300 2.81 13.85 -24.65
CA ASP A 300 3.21 14.93 -23.73
C ASP A 300 2.69 14.71 -22.30
N GLY A 301 1.49 14.13 -22.17
CA GLY A 301 0.90 13.81 -20.88
C GLY A 301 1.62 12.65 -20.19
N GLU A 302 2.11 11.65 -20.92
CA GLU A 302 2.92 10.56 -20.38
C GLU A 302 4.28 11.05 -19.89
N GLU A 303 4.93 11.95 -20.63
CA GLU A 303 6.18 12.59 -20.20
C GLU A 303 5.96 13.48 -18.96
N ARG A 304 4.85 14.21 -18.91
CA ARG A 304 4.47 14.98 -17.71
C ARG A 304 4.23 14.05 -16.51
N GLN A 305 3.42 13.01 -16.70
CA GLN A 305 3.12 12.01 -15.68
C GLN A 305 4.40 11.41 -15.10
N ALA A 306 5.37 11.02 -15.95
CA ALA A 306 6.64 10.47 -15.50
C ALA A 306 7.44 11.45 -14.63
N ARG A 307 7.60 12.72 -15.07
CA ARG A 307 8.33 13.74 -14.30
C ARG A 307 7.68 14.04 -12.95
N GLU A 308 6.36 14.15 -12.93
CA GLU A 308 5.59 14.44 -11.72
C GLU A 308 5.64 13.24 -10.75
N LEU A 309 5.51 12.01 -11.25
CA LEU A 309 5.62 10.80 -10.43
C LEU A 309 7.01 10.62 -9.82
N VAL A 310 8.08 10.87 -10.58
CA VAL A 310 9.46 10.82 -10.03
C VAL A 310 9.60 11.81 -8.88
N THR A 311 9.10 13.03 -9.06
CA THR A 311 9.16 14.07 -8.01
C THR A 311 8.32 13.69 -6.80
N HIS A 312 7.11 13.19 -7.02
CA HIS A 312 6.19 12.75 -5.97
C HIS A 312 6.79 11.59 -5.16
N TYR A 313 7.21 10.52 -5.82
CA TYR A 313 7.82 9.35 -5.17
C TYR A 313 9.08 9.72 -4.40
N LYS A 314 9.95 10.59 -4.94
CA LYS A 314 11.15 11.10 -4.23
C LYS A 314 10.76 11.88 -2.97
N THR A 315 9.74 12.74 -3.06
CA THR A 315 9.24 13.53 -1.93
C THR A 315 8.70 12.62 -0.82
N LEU A 316 7.84 11.66 -1.18
CA LEU A 316 7.26 10.70 -0.23
C LEU A 316 8.34 9.79 0.39
N PHE A 317 9.22 9.21 -0.41
CA PHE A 317 10.25 8.30 0.07
C PHE A 317 11.28 9.00 0.97
N ALA A 318 11.56 10.28 0.73
CA ALA A 318 12.47 11.08 1.55
C ALA A 318 11.91 11.44 2.94
N HIS A 319 10.60 11.34 3.18
CA HIS A 319 10.01 11.76 4.44
C HIS A 319 9.88 10.60 5.44
N PRO A 320 10.48 10.66 6.65
CA PRO A 320 10.58 9.51 7.55
C PRO A 320 9.26 8.95 8.05
N ALA A 321 8.22 9.80 8.19
CA ALA A 321 6.88 9.38 8.61
C ALA A 321 6.13 8.56 7.55
N VAL A 322 6.49 8.69 6.26
CA VAL A 322 5.85 7.92 5.19
C VAL A 322 6.44 6.51 5.18
N GLU A 323 5.61 5.48 5.19
CA GLU A 323 6.05 4.07 5.19
C GLU A 323 5.52 3.24 4.02
N SER A 324 4.54 3.78 3.29
CA SER A 324 4.01 3.17 2.08
C SER A 324 3.62 4.21 1.03
N ILE A 325 3.84 3.85 -0.24
CA ILE A 325 3.30 4.53 -1.42
C ILE A 325 2.52 3.50 -2.22
N THR A 326 1.21 3.70 -2.35
CA THR A 326 0.30 2.84 -3.12
C THR A 326 -0.30 3.62 -4.29
N TYR A 327 -0.07 3.14 -5.50
CA TYR A 327 -0.58 3.75 -6.72
C TYR A 327 -1.84 3.03 -7.22
N TRP A 328 -2.91 3.77 -7.49
CA TRP A 328 -4.24 3.15 -7.58
C TRP A 328 -4.50 2.45 -8.92
N ASP A 329 -4.07 3.03 -10.04
CA ASP A 329 -4.20 2.39 -11.36
C ASP A 329 -2.86 1.86 -11.82
N PHE A 330 -2.74 0.55 -12.03
CA PHE A 330 -1.54 0.02 -12.69
C PHE A 330 -1.61 0.15 -14.22
N MET A 331 -2.81 -0.01 -14.77
CA MET A 331 -3.12 0.10 -16.19
C MET A 331 -4.16 1.18 -16.41
N ASP A 332 -4.10 1.89 -17.53
CA ASP A 332 -5.10 2.91 -17.87
C ASP A 332 -6.53 2.40 -17.92
N GLY A 333 -7.46 3.30 -17.62
CA GLY A 333 -8.88 3.06 -17.80
C GLY A 333 -9.55 2.28 -16.67
N GLN A 334 -8.88 2.08 -15.54
CA GLN A 334 -9.50 1.44 -14.37
C GLN A 334 -10.31 2.44 -13.55
N TRP A 335 -9.68 3.22 -12.68
CA TRP A 335 -10.39 4.17 -11.84
C TRP A 335 -10.83 5.41 -12.62
N LEU A 336 -12.12 5.76 -12.53
CA LEU A 336 -12.79 6.82 -13.30
C LEU A 336 -12.56 6.75 -14.83
N ARG A 337 -12.14 5.58 -15.34
CA ARG A 337 -11.70 5.38 -16.74
C ARG A 337 -10.56 6.32 -17.16
N ALA A 338 -9.81 6.87 -16.19
CA ALA A 338 -8.78 7.85 -16.44
C ALA A 338 -7.47 7.22 -16.98
N PRO A 339 -6.68 7.96 -17.77
CA PRO A 339 -5.37 7.52 -18.24
C PRO A 339 -4.32 7.76 -17.15
N SER A 340 -4.43 7.06 -16.02
CA SER A 340 -3.57 7.29 -14.86
C SER A 340 -2.58 6.16 -14.60
N GLY A 341 -2.62 5.07 -15.37
CA GLY A 341 -1.80 3.89 -15.18
C GLY A 341 -0.33 4.06 -15.55
N PHE A 342 0.51 3.13 -15.10
CA PHE A 342 1.89 2.94 -15.58
C PHE A 342 1.94 2.25 -16.94
N LEU A 343 0.92 1.44 -17.24
CA LEU A 343 0.71 0.79 -18.52
C LEU A 343 -0.47 1.44 -19.26
N ARG A 344 -0.39 1.48 -20.59
CA ARG A 344 -1.53 1.81 -21.45
C ARG A 344 -2.54 0.66 -21.44
N LYS A 345 -3.74 0.88 -22.00
CA LYS A 345 -4.85 -0.11 -22.04
C LYS A 345 -4.47 -1.43 -22.73
N ASP A 346 -3.47 -1.43 -23.61
CA ASP A 346 -2.94 -2.62 -24.30
C ASP A 346 -1.78 -3.31 -23.53
N GLY A 347 -1.48 -2.83 -22.33
CA GLY A 347 -0.38 -3.32 -21.50
C GLY A 347 1.01 -2.87 -21.96
N SER A 348 1.13 -1.96 -22.93
CA SER A 348 2.41 -1.34 -23.28
C SER A 348 2.84 -0.36 -22.18
N GLU A 349 4.15 -0.27 -21.95
CA GLU A 349 4.72 0.56 -20.89
C GLU A 349 4.70 2.04 -21.26
N LYS A 350 4.42 2.89 -20.28
CA LYS A 350 4.65 4.33 -20.36
C LYS A 350 6.02 4.70 -19.80
N PRO A 351 6.57 5.89 -20.14
CA PRO A 351 7.75 6.46 -19.46
C PRO A 351 7.67 6.41 -17.93
N ALA A 352 6.48 6.64 -17.36
CA ALA A 352 6.25 6.55 -15.91
C ALA A 352 6.62 5.18 -15.31
N TYR A 353 6.34 4.07 -16.00
CA TYR A 353 6.72 2.73 -15.53
C TYR A 353 8.25 2.61 -15.40
N GLN A 354 8.96 3.03 -16.44
CA GLN A 354 10.42 2.92 -16.53
C GLN A 354 11.11 3.76 -15.45
N GLU A 355 10.65 4.99 -15.25
CA GLU A 355 11.21 5.86 -14.22
C GLU A 355 10.95 5.35 -12.81
N ILE A 356 9.72 4.90 -12.49
CA ILE A 356 9.43 4.33 -11.17
C ILE A 356 10.18 3.02 -10.92
N ARG A 357 10.30 2.17 -11.95
CA ARG A 357 11.11 0.96 -11.88
C ARG A 357 12.57 1.29 -11.55
N LYS A 358 13.16 2.25 -12.25
CA LYS A 358 14.54 2.71 -12.00
C LYS A 358 14.71 3.22 -10.58
N LEU A 359 13.77 4.02 -10.07
CA LEU A 359 13.82 4.49 -8.67
C LEU A 359 13.82 3.30 -7.70
N ILE A 360 12.87 2.38 -7.81
CA ILE A 360 12.68 1.31 -6.83
C ILE A 360 13.74 0.21 -6.93
N LYS A 361 14.12 -0.19 -8.15
CA LYS A 361 15.00 -1.35 -8.39
C LYS A 361 16.46 -1.01 -8.61
N GLU A 362 16.80 0.27 -8.80
CA GLU A 362 18.19 0.68 -9.03
C GLU A 362 18.67 1.74 -8.05
N GLU A 363 17.91 2.82 -7.82
CA GLU A 363 18.30 3.91 -6.92
C GLU A 363 18.03 3.58 -5.44
N TRP A 364 16.90 2.93 -5.15
CA TRP A 364 16.44 2.56 -3.81
C TRP A 364 16.55 1.06 -3.54
N TRP A 365 17.57 0.44 -4.13
CA TRP A 365 17.86 -0.97 -3.94
C TRP A 365 19.34 -1.15 -3.61
N THR A 366 19.63 -1.96 -2.58
CA THR A 366 21.01 -2.31 -2.27
C THR A 366 21.52 -3.29 -3.31
N LYS A 367 22.38 -2.79 -4.21
CA LYS A 367 23.02 -3.60 -5.25
C LYS A 367 23.85 -4.74 -4.63
N PRO A 368 23.95 -5.90 -5.31
CA PRO A 368 24.82 -6.98 -4.87
C PRO A 368 26.24 -6.48 -4.60
N LYS A 369 26.83 -6.90 -3.48
CA LYS A 369 28.15 -6.44 -3.04
C LYS A 369 28.95 -7.61 -2.46
N GLU A 370 30.22 -7.66 -2.84
CA GLU A 370 31.20 -8.59 -2.28
C GLU A 370 31.85 -8.01 -1.03
N TYR A 371 32.06 -8.87 -0.05
CA TYR A 371 32.75 -8.60 1.21
C TYR A 371 33.84 -9.64 1.43
N VAL A 372 34.78 -9.31 2.32
CA VAL A 372 35.75 -10.25 2.87
C VAL A 372 35.60 -10.24 4.38
N THR A 373 35.41 -11.41 4.99
CA THR A 373 35.27 -11.53 6.43
C THR A 373 36.55 -11.17 7.17
N ASP A 374 36.42 -10.49 8.31
CA ASP A 374 37.55 -10.14 9.18
C ASP A 374 38.08 -11.34 10.00
N GLU A 375 39.03 -11.07 10.90
CA GLU A 375 39.60 -12.08 11.81
C GLU A 375 38.58 -12.67 12.80
N SER A 376 37.44 -12.02 13.00
CA SER A 376 36.30 -12.54 13.77
C SER A 376 35.26 -13.24 12.88
N GLY A 377 35.54 -13.42 11.58
CA GLY A 377 34.62 -14.00 10.60
C GLY A 377 33.46 -13.08 10.25
N ALA A 378 33.58 -11.77 10.51
CA ALA A 378 32.47 -10.84 10.41
C ALA A 378 32.58 -9.86 9.24
N ILE A 379 31.41 -9.35 8.82
CA ILE A 379 31.25 -8.22 7.89
C ILE A 379 30.22 -7.25 8.46
N ASN A 380 30.33 -5.97 8.09
CA ASN A 380 29.29 -4.97 8.33
C ASN A 380 28.56 -4.69 7.01
N VAL A 381 27.28 -5.04 6.96
CA VAL A 381 26.42 -4.79 5.80
C VAL A 381 25.64 -3.52 6.04
N THR A 382 25.79 -2.54 5.15
CA THR A 382 24.97 -1.31 5.12
C THR A 382 24.12 -1.31 3.86
N GLY A 383 22.81 -1.08 4.01
CA GLY A 383 21.87 -1.11 2.89
C GLY A 383 20.49 -0.60 3.28
N PHE A 384 19.59 -0.47 2.29
CA PHE A 384 18.18 -0.20 2.54
C PHE A 384 17.54 -1.28 3.43
N VAL A 385 16.65 -0.88 4.32
CA VAL A 385 15.89 -1.80 5.18
C VAL A 385 15.15 -2.82 4.30
N GLY A 386 15.18 -4.10 4.68
CA GLY A 386 14.64 -5.19 3.87
C GLY A 386 15.28 -6.55 4.16
N GLU A 387 14.91 -7.53 3.34
CA GLU A 387 15.44 -8.90 3.40
C GLU A 387 16.60 -9.07 2.43
N TYR A 388 17.58 -9.88 2.81
CA TYR A 388 18.83 -10.09 2.13
C TYR A 388 19.22 -11.56 2.16
N ASP A 389 20.00 -11.96 1.16
CA ASP A 389 20.75 -13.22 1.15
C ASP A 389 22.24 -12.91 1.27
N ALA A 390 22.93 -13.68 2.11
CA ALA A 390 24.38 -13.81 2.11
C ALA A 390 24.78 -15.17 1.55
N GLU A 391 25.61 -15.18 0.51
CA GLU A 391 26.15 -16.38 -0.12
C GLU A 391 27.66 -16.50 0.16
N CYS A 392 28.07 -17.66 0.63
CA CYS A 392 29.47 -17.97 0.90
C CYS A 392 29.72 -19.48 0.73
N MET A 393 30.77 -19.83 -0.02
CA MET A 393 31.15 -21.22 -0.30
C MET A 393 30.01 -22.11 -0.83
N GLY A 394 29.12 -21.54 -1.66
CA GLY A 394 27.98 -22.26 -2.25
C GLY A 394 26.81 -22.50 -1.29
N LYS A 395 26.82 -21.88 -0.09
CA LYS A 395 25.68 -21.86 0.83
C LYS A 395 25.10 -20.46 0.90
N THR A 396 23.77 -20.40 1.02
CA THR A 396 23.01 -19.15 1.13
C THR A 396 22.25 -19.11 2.45
N ALA A 397 22.27 -17.97 3.11
CA ALA A 397 21.50 -17.71 4.32
C ALA A 397 20.81 -16.35 4.24
N ALA A 398 19.53 -16.34 4.62
CA ALA A 398 18.73 -15.12 4.67
C ALA A 398 18.96 -14.34 5.96
N PHE A 399 18.89 -13.01 5.88
CA PHE A 399 18.88 -12.12 7.03
C PHE A 399 18.12 -10.82 6.70
N THR A 400 17.77 -10.06 7.74
CA THR A 400 17.02 -8.80 7.59
C THR A 400 17.84 -7.63 8.12
N LEU A 401 17.80 -6.50 7.40
CA LEU A 401 18.15 -5.17 7.89
C LEU A 401 16.87 -4.46 8.31
N GLU A 402 16.74 -4.07 9.58
CA GLU A 402 15.54 -3.44 10.15
C GLU A 402 15.80 -1.96 10.52
N LYS A 403 14.73 -1.16 10.60
CA LYS A 403 14.81 0.23 11.10
C LYS A 403 15.15 0.18 12.59
N MET A 404 16.34 0.69 12.96
CA MET A 404 16.86 0.74 14.34
C MET A 404 16.83 -0.59 15.10
N ASN A 405 17.86 -1.43 14.91
CA ASN A 405 18.34 -2.31 15.97
C ASN A 405 19.84 -2.67 15.78
N PRO A 406 20.75 -2.39 16.72
CA PRO A 406 22.17 -2.80 16.67
C PRO A 406 22.41 -4.28 17.07
N ASP A 407 21.38 -5.13 16.98
CA ASP A 407 21.52 -6.54 17.36
C ASP A 407 22.29 -7.36 16.31
N ASN A 408 23.34 -8.05 16.78
CA ASN A 408 24.17 -8.95 15.99
C ASN A 408 23.36 -10.15 15.47
N SER A 409 23.59 -10.57 14.22
CA SER A 409 23.08 -11.84 13.71
C SER A 409 24.20 -12.81 13.38
N PHE A 410 23.96 -14.08 13.71
CA PHE A 410 24.88 -15.17 13.48
C PHE A 410 24.37 -16.03 12.34
N ILE A 411 25.23 -16.28 11.34
CA ILE A 411 24.95 -17.18 10.23
C ILE A 411 25.87 -18.38 10.36
N TYR A 412 25.29 -19.56 10.55
CA TYR A 412 26.01 -20.83 10.56
C TYR A 412 26.13 -21.35 9.14
N ILE A 413 27.38 -21.52 8.69
CA ILE A 413 27.73 -22.04 7.36
C ILE A 413 28.25 -23.46 7.47
#